data_AF-A0A7C4L606-F1
#
_entry.id   AF-A0A7C4L606-F1
#
_cell.length_a   1.000
_cell.length_b   1.000
_cell.length_c   1.000
_cell.angle_alpha   90.00
_cell.angle_beta   90.00
_cell.angle_gamma   90.00
#
_symmetry.space_group_name_H-M   'P 1'
#
loop_
_entity.id
_entity.type
_entity.pdbx_description
1 polymer ?
#
loop_
_entity_poly.entity_id
_entity_poly.type
_entity_poly.pdbx_seq_one_letter_code
_entity_poly.pdbx_strand_id
1 'polypeptide(L)'
;MKRILLFVNLCLIVLFFNAGLTFAQDEIDNTENIAQQKVLQMQPITADKYFEAGEKFYNEKKYNEALKYYIAAVKKDKNYILAWKKIGFCYYKLQNHNMAYKSFQKVLSLNSNDTEAKQFVKYYNDLQERNKKLKEPKNMLDPMWRAAILPGWGQYHNHQYMKGIVITGAFVTALGLTIYSVMDEKTKYEKYLNTNENHDILYKEAQDAYNTALILGIITAAIYAGSIVDAAMNYDCIEARTADIKIMDNKIFLCKNFRW
;
A
#
# COMPACT_ATOMS: atom_id res chain seq x y z
N MET A 1 67.08 -44.60 -70.89
CA MET A 1 67.20 -44.12 -69.50
C MET A 1 66.24 -42.98 -69.14
N LYS A 2 66.10 -41.90 -69.94
CA LYS A 2 65.23 -40.74 -69.60
C LYS A 2 63.73 -41.05 -69.35
N ARG A 3 63.12 -42.04 -70.03
CA ARG A 3 61.71 -42.41 -69.84
C ARG A 3 61.40 -43.08 -68.49
N ILE A 4 62.33 -43.89 -67.96
CA ILE A 4 62.16 -44.56 -66.65
C ILE A 4 62.27 -43.54 -65.52
N LEU A 5 63.21 -42.60 -65.63
CA LEU A 5 63.39 -41.53 -64.64
C LEU A 5 62.14 -40.62 -64.55
N LEU A 6 61.53 -40.30 -65.70
CA LEU A 6 60.29 -39.53 -65.77
C LEU A 6 59.11 -40.26 -65.11
N PHE A 7 59.02 -41.58 -65.29
CA PHE A 7 57.97 -42.40 -64.69
C PHE A 7 58.12 -42.54 -63.17
N VAL A 8 59.35 -42.73 -62.68
CA VAL A 8 59.65 -42.77 -61.24
C VAL A 8 59.36 -41.42 -60.58
N ASN A 9 59.70 -40.31 -61.25
CA ASN A 9 59.43 -38.98 -60.74
C ASN A 9 57.91 -38.67 -60.74
N LEU A 10 57.18 -39.14 -61.75
CA LEU A 10 55.71 -39.03 -61.78
C LEU A 10 55.06 -39.82 -60.63
N CYS A 11 55.53 -41.03 -60.36
CA CYS A 11 55.04 -41.85 -59.24
C CYS A 11 55.35 -41.21 -57.88
N LEU A 12 56.55 -40.61 -57.71
CA LEU A 12 56.89 -39.88 -56.49
C LEU A 12 55.97 -38.68 -56.27
N ILE A 13 55.70 -37.89 -57.31
CA ILE A 13 54.77 -36.75 -57.22
C ILE A 13 53.37 -37.22 -56.82
N VAL A 14 52.87 -38.32 -57.40
CA VAL A 14 51.56 -38.89 -57.05
C VAL A 14 51.52 -39.39 -55.60
N LEU A 15 52.61 -40.02 -55.12
CA LEU A 15 52.71 -40.47 -53.72
C LEU A 15 52.72 -39.29 -52.74
N PHE A 16 53.49 -38.24 -53.01
CA PHE A 16 53.51 -37.04 -52.17
C PHE A 16 52.18 -36.29 -52.21
N PHE A 17 51.51 -36.24 -53.37
CA PHE A 17 50.20 -35.61 -53.50
C PHE A 17 49.12 -36.35 -52.71
N ASN A 18 49.09 -37.69 -52.80
CA ASN A 18 48.14 -38.52 -52.04
C ASN A 18 48.42 -38.46 -50.53
N ALA A 19 49.69 -38.46 -50.12
CA ALA A 19 50.07 -38.30 -48.70
C ALA A 19 49.70 -36.91 -48.15
N GLY A 20 49.87 -35.86 -48.96
CA GLY A 20 49.42 -34.51 -48.60
C GLY A 20 47.91 -34.42 -48.46
N LEU A 21 47.15 -35.12 -49.32
CA LEU A 21 45.69 -35.17 -49.26
C LEU A 21 45.18 -35.91 -48.03
N THR A 22 45.80 -37.03 -47.65
CA THR A 22 45.44 -37.77 -46.43
C THR A 22 45.75 -36.97 -45.16
N PHE A 23 46.88 -36.25 -45.14
CA PHE A 23 47.24 -35.41 -44.00
C PHE A 23 46.32 -34.21 -43.84
N ALA A 24 45.91 -33.61 -44.96
CA ALA A 24 44.92 -32.53 -44.96
C ALA A 24 43.53 -33.02 -44.50
N GLN A 25 43.12 -34.23 -44.91
CA GLN A 25 41.85 -34.82 -44.47
C GLN A 25 41.84 -35.09 -42.96
N ASP A 26 42.92 -35.65 -42.41
CA ASP A 26 43.03 -35.92 -40.97
C ASP A 26 42.99 -34.62 -40.14
N GLU A 27 43.58 -33.52 -40.62
CA GLU A 27 43.55 -32.24 -39.92
C GLU A 27 42.13 -31.62 -39.91
N ILE A 28 41.41 -31.71 -41.03
CA ILE A 28 40.03 -31.26 -41.14
C ILE A 28 39.12 -32.08 -40.22
N ASP A 29 39.21 -33.41 -40.26
CA ASP A 29 38.38 -34.30 -39.45
C ASP A 29 38.66 -34.12 -37.94
N ASN A 30 39.91 -33.86 -37.56
CA ASN A 30 40.27 -33.56 -36.16
C ASN A 30 39.70 -32.20 -35.71
N THR A 31 39.77 -31.16 -36.54
CA THR A 31 39.19 -29.85 -36.20
C THR A 31 37.67 -29.90 -36.11
N GLU A 32 37.01 -30.67 -36.97
CA GLU A 32 35.57 -30.85 -36.95
C GLU A 32 35.12 -31.64 -35.72
N ASN A 33 35.84 -32.70 -35.33
CA ASN A 33 35.58 -33.43 -34.09
C ASN A 33 35.76 -32.57 -32.83
N ILE A 34 36.79 -31.71 -32.78
CA ILE A 34 36.99 -30.79 -31.65
C ILE A 34 35.87 -29.74 -31.59
N ALA A 35 35.45 -29.21 -32.74
CA ALA A 35 34.33 -28.26 -32.81
C ALA A 35 33.01 -28.91 -32.40
N GLN A 36 32.73 -30.14 -32.86
CA GLN A 36 31.55 -30.91 -32.47
C GLN A 36 31.55 -31.26 -30.97
N GLN A 37 32.69 -31.67 -30.40
CA GLN A 37 32.81 -31.88 -28.95
C GLN A 37 32.56 -30.59 -28.15
N LYS A 38 33.01 -29.44 -28.65
CA LYS A 38 32.80 -28.13 -28.02
C LYS A 38 31.32 -27.69 -28.08
N VAL A 39 30.61 -28.06 -29.15
CA VAL A 39 29.15 -27.85 -29.29
C VAL A 39 28.36 -28.82 -28.40
N LEU A 40 28.79 -30.07 -28.26
CA LEU A 40 28.18 -31.05 -27.34
C LEU A 40 28.38 -30.71 -25.86
N GLN A 41 29.43 -29.96 -25.50
CA GLN A 41 29.62 -29.45 -24.13
C GLN A 41 28.73 -28.24 -23.81
N MET A 42 28.19 -27.55 -24.82
CA MET A 42 27.18 -26.50 -24.61
C MET A 42 25.79 -27.14 -24.51
N GLN A 43 25.53 -27.82 -23.40
CA GLN A 43 24.17 -28.26 -23.10
C GLN A 43 23.21 -27.06 -23.22
N PRO A 44 22.10 -27.16 -23.97
CA PRO A 44 21.16 -26.06 -24.12
C PRO A 44 20.70 -25.61 -22.73
N ILE A 45 20.90 -24.33 -22.42
CA ILE A 45 20.52 -23.80 -21.10
C ILE A 45 18.99 -23.80 -21.03
N THR A 46 18.45 -24.73 -20.27
CA THR A 46 17.02 -24.87 -20.00
C THR A 46 16.55 -23.81 -19.02
N ALA A 47 15.24 -23.58 -18.98
CA ALA A 47 14.64 -22.68 -18.00
C ALA A 47 14.97 -23.09 -16.55
N ASP A 48 15.06 -24.41 -16.28
CA ASP A 48 15.41 -24.96 -14.96
C ASP A 48 16.82 -24.59 -14.51
N LYS A 49 17.82 -24.62 -15.40
CA LYS A 49 19.19 -24.18 -15.05
C LYS A 49 19.24 -22.72 -14.64
N TYR A 50 18.47 -21.86 -15.31
CA TYR A 50 18.35 -20.45 -14.91
C TYR A 50 17.60 -20.31 -13.58
N PHE A 51 16.59 -21.14 -13.32
CA PHE A 51 15.87 -21.16 -12.06
C PHE A 51 16.76 -21.58 -10.88
N GLU A 52 17.52 -22.67 -11.02
CA GLU A 52 18.48 -23.16 -10.03
C GLU A 52 19.56 -22.11 -9.71
N ALA A 53 20.09 -21.44 -10.75
CA ALA A 53 21.02 -20.34 -10.57
C ALA A 53 20.38 -19.19 -9.76
N GLY A 54 19.12 -18.86 -10.06
CA GLY A 54 18.34 -17.88 -9.30
C GLY A 54 18.15 -18.26 -7.83
N GLU A 55 17.87 -19.54 -7.53
CA GLU A 55 17.70 -20.03 -6.15
C GLU A 55 18.98 -19.85 -5.33
N LYS A 56 20.15 -20.09 -5.92
CA LYS A 56 21.43 -19.85 -5.25
C LYS A 56 21.57 -18.40 -4.80
N PHE A 57 21.33 -17.45 -5.70
CA PHE A 57 21.38 -16.01 -5.35
C PHE A 57 20.27 -15.59 -4.39
N TYR A 58 19.09 -16.19 -4.50
CA TYR A 58 17.97 -15.92 -3.60
C TYR A 58 18.27 -16.34 -2.16
N ASN A 59 18.89 -17.51 -1.98
CA ASN A 59 19.33 -18.02 -0.68
C ASN A 59 20.44 -17.16 -0.07
N GLU A 60 21.30 -16.58 -0.92
CA GLU A 60 22.29 -15.56 -0.52
C GLU A 60 21.66 -14.18 -0.23
N LYS A 61 20.32 -14.04 -0.31
CA LYS A 61 19.57 -12.76 -0.17
C LYS A 61 19.95 -11.69 -1.21
N LYS A 62 20.61 -12.10 -2.30
CA LYS A 62 20.97 -11.25 -3.44
C LYS A 62 19.81 -11.18 -4.42
N TYR A 63 18.76 -10.46 -4.03
CA TYR A 63 17.49 -10.46 -4.75
C TYR A 63 17.55 -9.83 -6.15
N ASN A 64 18.40 -8.82 -6.36
CA ASN A 64 18.57 -8.19 -7.67
C ASN A 64 19.22 -9.17 -8.68
N GLU A 65 20.21 -9.93 -8.22
CA GLU A 65 20.90 -10.95 -8.98
C GLU A 65 19.98 -12.14 -9.26
N ALA A 66 19.30 -12.66 -8.23
CA ALA A 66 18.32 -13.74 -8.37
C ALA A 66 17.24 -13.39 -9.42
N LEU A 67 16.76 -12.15 -9.39
CA LEU A 67 15.76 -11.64 -10.34
C LEU A 67 16.25 -11.67 -11.79
N LYS A 68 17.53 -11.40 -12.07
CA LYS A 68 18.09 -11.52 -13.44
C LYS A 68 17.99 -12.96 -13.95
N TYR A 69 18.32 -13.94 -13.10
CA TYR A 69 18.27 -15.35 -13.46
C TYR A 69 16.83 -15.86 -13.60
N TYR A 70 15.92 -15.49 -12.70
CA TYR A 70 14.51 -15.86 -12.85
C TYR A 70 13.86 -15.23 -14.08
N ILE A 71 14.21 -13.98 -14.43
CA ILE A 71 13.75 -13.36 -15.67
C ILE A 71 14.28 -14.13 -16.89
N ALA A 72 15.53 -14.60 -16.86
CA ALA A 72 16.07 -15.45 -17.92
C ALA A 72 15.31 -16.79 -18.03
N ALA A 73 14.93 -17.39 -16.89
CA ALA A 73 14.12 -18.61 -16.85
C ALA A 73 12.76 -18.40 -17.52
N VAL A 74 12.03 -17.33 -17.18
CA VAL A 74 10.70 -17.06 -17.81
C VAL A 74 10.80 -16.59 -19.27
N LYS A 75 11.97 -16.09 -19.70
CA LYS A 75 12.22 -15.82 -21.13
C LYS A 75 12.37 -17.11 -21.94
N LYS A 76 12.92 -18.16 -21.32
CA LYS A 76 13.05 -19.50 -21.94
C LYS A 76 11.72 -20.25 -21.91
N ASP A 77 11.03 -20.22 -20.77
CA ASP A 77 9.68 -20.77 -20.63
C ASP A 77 8.73 -19.73 -20.02
N LYS A 78 7.88 -19.14 -20.87
CA LYS A 78 6.92 -18.11 -20.47
C LYS A 78 5.87 -18.62 -19.47
N ASN A 79 5.66 -19.93 -19.41
CA ASN A 79 4.67 -20.58 -18.56
C ASN A 79 5.30 -21.16 -17.28
N TYR A 80 6.57 -20.84 -16.98
CA TYR A 80 7.24 -21.33 -15.78
C TYR A 80 6.70 -20.68 -14.50
N ILE A 81 5.68 -21.30 -13.90
CA ILE A 81 4.95 -20.79 -12.72
C ILE A 81 5.89 -20.52 -11.54
N LEU A 82 6.79 -21.46 -11.21
CA LEU A 82 7.71 -21.30 -10.06
C LEU A 82 8.66 -20.10 -10.26
N ALA A 83 9.18 -19.91 -11.46
CA ALA A 83 10.03 -18.77 -11.77
C ALA A 83 9.26 -17.44 -11.64
N TRP A 84 8.03 -17.36 -12.15
CA TRP A 84 7.16 -16.19 -11.95
C TRP A 84 6.89 -15.90 -10.47
N LYS A 85 6.68 -16.94 -9.66
CA LYS A 85 6.48 -16.81 -8.22
C LYS A 85 7.72 -16.25 -7.51
N LYS A 86 8.91 -16.76 -7.86
CA LYS A 86 10.18 -16.25 -7.32
C LYS A 86 10.50 -14.82 -7.77
N ILE A 87 10.13 -14.42 -8.99
CA ILE A 87 10.20 -13.01 -9.44
C ILE A 87 9.32 -12.13 -8.55
N GLY A 88 8.08 -12.55 -8.28
CA GLY A 88 7.16 -11.85 -7.37
C GLY A 88 7.76 -11.67 -5.97
N PHE A 89 8.35 -12.71 -5.40
CA PHE A 89 9.02 -12.63 -4.10
C PHE A 89 10.26 -11.74 -4.12
N CYS A 90 11.08 -11.79 -5.17
CA CYS A 90 12.25 -10.90 -5.31
C CYS A 90 11.81 -9.44 -5.33
N TYR A 91 10.81 -9.08 -6.14
CA TYR A 91 10.27 -7.72 -6.17
C TYR A 91 9.67 -7.30 -4.83
N TYR A 92 8.99 -8.22 -4.12
CA TYR A 92 8.48 -7.95 -2.78
C TYR A 92 9.61 -7.64 -1.78
N LYS A 93 10.69 -8.44 -1.79
CA LYS A 93 11.86 -8.21 -0.92
C LYS A 93 12.62 -6.93 -1.27
N LEU A 94 12.57 -6.53 -2.54
CA LEU A 94 13.12 -5.27 -3.03
C LEU A 94 12.16 -4.07 -2.83
N GLN A 95 11.05 -4.24 -2.09
CA GLN A 95 10.03 -3.22 -1.83
C GLN A 95 9.33 -2.66 -3.10
N ASN A 96 9.48 -3.33 -4.24
CA ASN A 96 8.78 -2.98 -5.46
C ASN A 96 7.46 -3.75 -5.54
N HIS A 97 6.50 -3.35 -4.72
CA HIS A 97 5.21 -4.04 -4.59
C HIS A 97 4.39 -4.03 -5.89
N ASN A 98 4.54 -3.01 -6.74
CA ASN A 98 3.85 -2.92 -8.02
C ASN A 98 4.29 -4.02 -9.00
N MET A 99 5.60 -4.26 -9.10
CA MET A 99 6.14 -5.32 -9.95
C MET A 99 5.91 -6.71 -9.36
N ALA A 100 5.92 -6.82 -8.02
CA ALA A 100 5.53 -8.04 -7.33
C ALA A 100 4.09 -8.42 -7.68
N TYR A 101 3.16 -7.46 -7.59
CA TYR A 101 1.75 -7.66 -7.94
C TYR A 101 1.56 -8.16 -9.37
N LYS A 102 2.20 -7.52 -10.36
CA LYS A 102 2.15 -7.97 -11.76
C LYS A 102 2.65 -9.41 -11.94
N SER A 103 3.71 -9.79 -11.21
CA SER A 103 4.28 -11.13 -11.27
C SER A 103 3.33 -12.18 -10.67
N PHE A 104 2.71 -11.88 -9.52
CA PHE A 104 1.70 -12.76 -8.92
C PHE A 104 0.40 -12.84 -9.73
N GLN A 105 -0.02 -11.75 -10.39
CA GLN A 105 -1.12 -11.82 -11.36
C GLN A 105 -0.78 -12.76 -12.53
N LYS A 106 0.47 -12.76 -12.99
CA LYS A 106 0.91 -13.71 -14.02
C LYS A 106 0.85 -15.16 -13.52
N VAL A 107 1.26 -15.41 -12.27
CA VAL A 107 1.08 -16.73 -11.62
C VAL A 107 -0.39 -17.14 -11.63
N LEU A 108 -1.30 -16.26 -11.22
CA LEU A 108 -2.75 -16.56 -11.20
C LEU A 108 -3.34 -16.77 -12.60
N SER A 109 -2.78 -16.15 -13.64
CA SER A 109 -3.19 -16.39 -15.03
C SER A 109 -2.79 -17.77 -15.55
N LEU A 110 -1.71 -18.35 -15.01
CA LEU A 110 -1.19 -19.67 -15.39
C LEU A 110 -1.74 -20.78 -14.49
N ASN A 111 -1.91 -20.48 -13.21
CA ASN A 111 -2.51 -21.35 -12.21
C ASN A 111 -3.45 -20.52 -11.32
N SER A 112 -4.74 -20.60 -11.65
CA SER A 112 -5.80 -19.90 -10.93
C SER A 112 -6.02 -20.38 -9.51
N ASN A 113 -5.36 -21.47 -9.07
CA ASN A 113 -5.52 -22.04 -7.72
C ASN A 113 -4.30 -21.83 -6.81
N ASP A 114 -3.30 -21.05 -7.24
CA ASP A 114 -2.15 -20.74 -6.38
C ASP A 114 -2.56 -19.86 -5.19
N THR A 115 -2.54 -20.46 -3.99
CA THR A 115 -2.99 -19.83 -2.74
C THR A 115 -2.13 -18.63 -2.36
N GLU A 116 -0.81 -18.73 -2.51
CA GLU A 116 0.13 -17.67 -2.16
C GLU A 116 -0.08 -16.42 -3.03
N ALA A 117 -0.19 -16.61 -4.35
CA ALA A 117 -0.44 -15.54 -5.28
C ALA A 117 -1.83 -14.91 -5.05
N LYS A 118 -2.86 -15.70 -4.74
CA LYS A 118 -4.19 -15.19 -4.38
C LYS A 118 -4.14 -14.30 -3.15
N GLN A 119 -3.47 -14.76 -2.08
CA GLN A 119 -3.35 -14.01 -0.84
C GLN A 119 -2.61 -12.68 -1.06
N PHE A 120 -1.51 -12.69 -1.81
CA PHE A 120 -0.75 -11.48 -2.10
C PHE A 120 -1.57 -10.47 -2.93
N VAL A 121 -2.21 -10.93 -4.01
CA VAL A 121 -3.01 -10.07 -4.89
C VAL A 121 -4.19 -9.47 -4.13
N LYS A 122 -4.87 -10.26 -3.29
CA LYS A 122 -5.95 -9.78 -2.43
C LYS A 122 -5.44 -8.70 -1.48
N TYR A 123 -4.37 -8.97 -0.74
CA TYR A 123 -3.76 -8.01 0.19
C TYR A 123 -3.38 -6.69 -0.50
N TYR A 124 -2.74 -6.77 -1.67
CA TYR A 124 -2.32 -5.59 -2.41
C TYR A 124 -3.52 -4.78 -2.93
N ASN A 125 -4.59 -5.44 -3.39
CA ASN A 125 -5.82 -4.77 -3.82
C ASN A 125 -6.51 -4.08 -2.64
N ASP A 126 -6.64 -4.75 -1.49
CA ASP A 126 -7.23 -4.20 -0.28
C ASP A 126 -6.47 -2.94 0.19
N LEU A 127 -5.13 -2.95 0.10
CA LEU A 127 -4.30 -1.77 0.38
C LEU A 127 -4.56 -0.62 -0.60
N GLN A 128 -4.66 -0.91 -1.90
CA GLN A 128 -4.94 0.12 -2.89
C GLN A 128 -6.33 0.75 -2.70
N GLU A 129 -7.34 -0.06 -2.38
CA GLU A 129 -8.69 0.44 -2.10
C GLU A 129 -8.71 1.33 -0.85
N ARG A 130 -8.02 0.92 0.22
CA ARG A 130 -7.85 1.76 1.43
C ARG A 130 -7.16 3.08 1.09
N ASN A 131 -6.06 3.04 0.34
CA ASN A 131 -5.36 4.24 -0.08
C ASN A 131 -6.22 5.16 -0.96
N LYS A 132 -7.10 4.59 -1.78
CA LYS A 132 -8.06 5.38 -2.57
C LYS A 132 -9.07 6.08 -1.67
N LYS A 133 -9.69 5.35 -0.72
CA LYS A 133 -10.63 5.91 0.27
C LYS A 133 -10.00 7.02 1.12
N LEU A 134 -8.71 6.93 1.41
CA LEU A 134 -7.96 7.97 2.12
C LEU A 134 -7.71 9.23 1.27
N LYS A 135 -7.65 9.10 -0.06
CA LYS A 135 -7.42 10.22 -0.99
C LYS A 135 -8.71 10.93 -1.42
N GLU A 136 -9.86 10.28 -1.28
CA GLU A 136 -11.13 10.89 -1.63
C GLU A 136 -11.39 12.11 -0.73
N PRO A 137 -11.68 13.30 -1.29
CA PRO A 137 -11.98 14.48 -0.51
C PRO A 137 -13.24 14.20 0.29
N LYS A 138 -13.01 14.01 1.57
CA LYS A 138 -14.05 13.75 2.54
C LYS A 138 -14.83 15.06 2.71
N ASN A 139 -16.17 15.01 2.58
CA ASN A 139 -17.02 16.20 2.66
C ASN A 139 -17.13 16.71 4.11
N MET A 140 -16.41 17.80 4.43
CA MET A 140 -16.46 18.47 5.75
C MET A 140 -17.89 18.85 6.18
N LEU A 141 -18.79 19.06 5.21
CA LEU A 141 -20.18 19.40 5.47
C LEU A 141 -20.94 18.27 6.19
N ASP A 142 -20.56 16.99 5.98
CA ASP A 142 -21.29 15.84 6.52
C ASP A 142 -21.32 15.76 8.05
N PRO A 143 -20.17 15.80 8.77
CA PRO A 143 -20.19 15.86 10.22
C PRO A 143 -20.79 17.17 10.75
N MET A 144 -20.71 18.26 9.98
CA MET A 144 -21.16 19.59 10.38
C MET A 144 -22.69 19.67 10.49
N TRP A 145 -23.43 19.19 9.48
CA TRP A 145 -24.91 19.22 9.54
C TRP A 145 -25.46 18.28 10.62
N ARG A 146 -24.78 17.15 10.89
CA ARG A 146 -25.13 16.24 11.98
C ARG A 146 -24.99 16.91 13.34
N ALA A 147 -23.86 17.58 13.57
CA ALA A 147 -23.63 18.35 14.79
C ALA A 147 -24.62 19.52 14.94
N ALA A 148 -25.05 20.13 13.84
CA ALA A 148 -26.05 21.20 13.86
C ALA A 148 -27.43 20.69 14.31
N ILE A 149 -27.82 19.47 13.93
CA ILE A 149 -29.08 18.87 14.41
C ILE A 149 -28.98 18.50 15.89
N LEU A 150 -27.88 17.89 16.29
CA LEU A 150 -27.65 17.47 17.67
C LEU A 150 -26.17 17.62 18.02
N PRO A 151 -25.81 18.54 18.94
CA PRO A 151 -24.45 18.68 19.43
C PRO A 151 -23.89 17.34 19.91
N GLY A 152 -22.75 16.93 19.35
CA GLY A 152 -22.13 15.64 19.63
C GLY A 152 -22.36 14.56 18.56
N TRP A 153 -23.44 14.63 17.76
CA TRP A 153 -23.73 13.62 16.73
C TRP A 153 -22.69 13.59 15.61
N GLY A 154 -22.14 14.74 15.22
CA GLY A 154 -21.03 14.83 14.27
C GLY A 154 -19.77 14.10 14.76
N GLN A 155 -19.45 14.20 16.05
CA GLN A 155 -18.31 13.52 16.66
C GLN A 155 -18.50 11.99 16.70
N TYR A 156 -19.73 11.51 16.91
CA TYR A 156 -20.06 10.09 16.77
C TYR A 156 -19.79 9.57 15.36
N HIS A 157 -20.19 10.33 14.34
CA HIS A 157 -19.92 9.99 12.94
C HIS A 157 -18.41 9.92 12.64
N ASN A 158 -17.63 10.78 13.29
CA ASN A 158 -16.16 10.81 13.16
C ASN A 158 -15.44 9.77 14.03
N HIS A 159 -16.16 8.78 14.60
CA HIS A 159 -15.62 7.75 15.48
C HIS A 159 -14.97 8.31 16.77
N GLN A 160 -15.34 9.52 17.18
CA GLN A 160 -14.87 10.20 18.40
C GLN A 160 -15.91 10.11 19.51
N TYR A 161 -16.23 8.89 19.91
CA TYR A 161 -17.32 8.58 20.85
C TYR A 161 -17.25 9.36 22.17
N MET A 162 -16.06 9.43 22.78
CA MET A 162 -15.88 10.13 24.06
C MET A 162 -16.19 11.63 23.95
N LYS A 163 -15.75 12.28 22.87
CA LYS A 163 -16.07 13.70 22.63
C LYS A 163 -17.56 13.88 22.37
N GLY A 164 -18.17 12.99 21.59
CA GLY A 164 -19.62 12.99 21.34
C GLY A 164 -20.43 12.95 22.65
N ILE A 165 -20.10 12.03 23.56
CA ILE A 165 -20.76 11.91 24.87
C ILE A 165 -20.59 13.18 25.70
N VAL A 166 -19.36 13.70 25.80
CA VAL A 166 -19.06 14.88 26.62
C VAL A 166 -19.78 16.12 26.09
N ILE A 167 -19.76 16.35 24.78
CA ILE A 167 -20.44 17.49 24.15
C ILE A 167 -21.95 17.39 24.31
N THR A 168 -22.54 16.21 24.05
CA THR A 168 -23.98 16.00 24.21
C THR A 168 -24.40 16.23 25.65
N GLY A 169 -23.66 15.66 26.61
CA GLY A 169 -23.91 15.84 28.04
C GLY A 169 -23.81 17.30 28.48
N ALA A 170 -22.74 18.00 28.08
CA ALA A 170 -22.55 19.42 28.39
C ALA A 170 -23.63 20.32 27.78
N PHE A 171 -24.06 20.02 26.56
CA PHE A 171 -25.13 20.77 25.92
C PHE A 171 -26.48 20.57 26.62
N VAL A 172 -26.86 19.33 26.92
CA VAL A 172 -28.14 19.03 27.60
C VAL A 172 -28.19 19.66 29.00
N THR A 173 -27.08 19.61 29.76
CA THR A 173 -27.04 20.23 31.08
C THR A 173 -27.12 21.76 31.00
N ALA A 174 -26.36 22.39 30.09
CA ALA A 174 -26.40 23.83 29.88
C ALA A 174 -27.78 24.31 29.40
N LEU A 175 -28.40 23.58 28.47
CA LEU A 175 -29.75 23.85 27.98
C LEU A 175 -30.78 23.73 29.10
N GLY A 176 -30.71 22.68 29.92
CA GLY A 176 -31.58 22.50 31.08
C GLY A 176 -31.45 23.64 32.10
N LEU A 177 -30.22 24.05 32.42
CA LEU A 177 -29.96 25.20 33.30
C LEU A 177 -30.48 26.52 32.72
N THR A 178 -30.37 26.70 31.41
CA THR A 178 -30.87 27.90 30.71
C THR A 178 -32.40 27.94 30.73
N ILE A 179 -33.07 26.81 30.47
CA ILE A 179 -34.54 26.75 30.53
C ILE A 179 -35.00 27.03 31.96
N TYR A 180 -34.34 26.45 32.96
CA TYR A 180 -34.65 26.68 34.37
C TYR A 180 -34.50 28.16 34.76
N SER A 181 -33.39 28.81 34.38
CA SER A 181 -33.15 30.21 34.72
C SER A 181 -34.12 31.16 34.01
N VAL A 182 -34.52 30.87 32.77
CA VAL A 182 -35.56 31.64 32.04
C VAL A 182 -36.93 31.49 32.72
N MET A 183 -37.27 30.29 33.22
CA MET A 183 -38.51 30.07 33.97
C MET A 183 -38.50 30.81 35.33
N ASP A 184 -37.36 30.79 36.03
CA ASP A 184 -37.17 31.51 37.30
C ASP A 184 -37.26 33.03 37.11
N GLU A 185 -36.59 33.56 36.08
CA GLU A 185 -36.68 34.97 35.67
C GLU A 185 -38.14 35.39 35.46
N LYS A 186 -38.88 34.64 34.63
CA LYS A 186 -40.29 34.91 34.34
C LYS A 186 -41.13 34.98 35.62
N THR A 187 -40.90 34.04 36.54
CA THR A 187 -41.61 33.97 37.82
C THR A 187 -41.32 35.20 38.70
N LYS A 188 -40.05 35.61 38.80
CA LYS A 188 -39.64 36.80 39.57
C LYS A 188 -40.15 38.09 38.96
N TYR A 189 -40.14 38.19 37.63
CA TYR A 189 -40.65 39.35 36.92
C TYR A 189 -42.18 39.50 37.09
N GLU A 190 -42.94 38.41 37.02
CA GLU A 190 -44.38 38.42 37.31
C GLU A 190 -44.67 38.83 38.77
N LYS A 191 -43.86 38.38 39.73
CA LYS A 191 -43.95 38.80 41.14
C LYS A 191 -43.69 40.30 41.31
N TYR A 192 -42.71 40.84 40.60
CA TYR A 192 -42.40 42.27 40.57
C TYR A 192 -43.60 43.09 40.04
N LEU A 193 -44.23 42.66 38.94
CA LEU A 193 -45.38 43.38 38.35
C LEU A 193 -46.63 43.37 39.23
N ASN A 194 -46.85 42.29 40.00
CA ASN A 194 -48.07 42.10 40.78
C ASN A 194 -48.00 42.64 42.22
N THR A 195 -46.85 43.12 42.69
CA THR A 195 -46.63 43.54 44.09
C THR A 195 -46.27 45.02 44.17
N ASN A 196 -47.05 45.79 44.95
CA ASN A 196 -46.83 47.23 45.15
C ASN A 196 -45.84 47.54 46.31
N GLU A 197 -45.44 46.55 47.09
CA GLU A 197 -44.49 46.67 48.19
C GLU A 197 -43.09 46.19 47.80
N ASN A 198 -42.05 46.78 48.37
CA ASN A 198 -40.64 46.40 48.15
C ASN A 198 -40.22 46.39 46.66
N HIS A 199 -40.79 47.29 45.86
CA HIS A 199 -40.66 47.28 44.40
C HIS A 199 -39.21 47.36 43.92
N ASP A 200 -38.36 48.15 44.59
CA ASP A 200 -36.93 48.27 44.28
C ASP A 200 -36.15 46.96 44.51
N ILE A 201 -36.51 46.19 45.54
CA ILE A 201 -35.86 44.92 45.86
C ILE A 201 -36.26 43.87 44.83
N LEU A 202 -37.56 43.75 44.54
CA LEU A 202 -38.09 42.81 43.55
C LEU A 202 -37.57 43.11 42.14
N TYR A 203 -37.41 44.39 41.80
CA TYR A 203 -36.79 44.79 40.54
C TYR A 203 -35.34 44.29 40.42
N LYS A 204 -34.53 44.44 41.48
CA LYS A 204 -33.16 43.92 41.50
C LYS A 204 -33.11 42.40 41.39
N GLU A 205 -33.98 41.69 42.12
CA GLU A 205 -34.06 40.22 42.05
C GLU A 205 -34.41 39.71 40.64
N ALA A 206 -35.35 40.38 39.96
CA ALA A 206 -35.72 40.07 38.58
C ALA A 206 -34.56 40.37 37.61
N GLN A 207 -33.87 41.49 37.80
CA GLN A 207 -32.71 41.87 36.99
C GLN A 207 -31.53 40.89 37.15
N ASP A 208 -31.28 40.41 38.37
CA ASP A 208 -30.23 39.42 38.63
C ASP A 208 -30.56 38.05 38.01
N ALA A 209 -31.85 37.65 38.05
CA ALA A 209 -32.31 36.45 37.38
C ALA A 209 -32.15 36.55 35.85
N TYR A 210 -32.50 37.71 35.27
CA TYR A 210 -32.29 38.01 33.84
C TYR A 210 -30.82 37.91 33.44
N ASN A 211 -29.92 38.53 34.21
CA ASN A 211 -28.47 38.46 33.94
C ASN A 211 -27.96 37.00 33.99
N THR A 212 -28.48 36.21 34.93
CA THR A 212 -28.14 34.78 35.04
C THR A 212 -28.63 33.97 33.84
N ALA A 213 -29.88 34.20 33.40
CA ALA A 213 -30.46 33.56 32.23
C ALA A 213 -29.69 33.92 30.95
N LEU A 214 -29.33 35.19 30.78
CA LEU A 214 -28.54 35.68 29.65
C LEU A 214 -27.17 35.02 29.58
N ILE A 215 -26.43 34.95 30.70
CA ILE A 215 -25.10 34.33 30.75
C ILE A 215 -25.19 32.84 30.39
N LEU A 216 -26.16 32.11 30.95
CA LEU A 216 -26.37 30.69 30.65
C LEU A 216 -26.77 30.45 29.19
N GLY A 217 -27.60 31.34 28.62
CA GLY A 217 -27.97 31.32 27.21
C GLY A 217 -26.76 31.49 26.28
N ILE A 218 -25.87 32.44 26.60
CA ILE A 218 -24.63 32.67 25.85
C ILE A 218 -23.70 31.44 25.93
N ILE A 219 -23.55 30.84 27.12
CA ILE A 219 -22.74 29.63 27.30
C ILE A 219 -23.30 28.47 26.47
N THR A 220 -24.62 28.26 26.50
CA THR A 220 -25.27 27.20 25.74
C THR A 220 -25.11 27.40 24.23
N ALA A 221 -25.26 28.64 23.75
CA ALA A 221 -25.02 28.98 22.35
C ALA A 221 -23.55 28.77 21.93
N ALA A 222 -22.60 29.09 22.81
CA ALA A 222 -21.17 28.85 22.58
C ALA A 222 -20.84 27.36 22.49
N ILE A 223 -21.39 26.53 23.38
CA ILE A 223 -21.25 25.05 23.32
C ILE A 223 -21.83 24.52 22.01
N TYR A 224 -23.03 24.97 21.63
CA TYR A 224 -23.67 24.58 20.39
C TYR A 224 -22.81 24.91 19.16
N ALA A 225 -22.42 26.18 19.00
CA ALA A 225 -21.60 26.62 17.87
C ALA A 225 -20.22 25.92 17.86
N GLY A 226 -19.59 25.79 19.03
CA GLY A 226 -18.32 25.09 19.20
C GLY A 226 -18.41 23.63 18.77
N SER A 227 -19.53 22.95 19.06
CA SER A 227 -19.72 21.54 18.65
C SER A 227 -19.74 21.34 17.14
N ILE A 228 -20.29 22.30 16.40
CA ILE A 228 -20.37 22.28 14.93
C ILE A 228 -18.99 22.50 14.33
N VAL A 229 -18.27 23.53 14.81
CA VAL A 229 -16.90 23.82 14.37
C VAL A 229 -15.97 22.65 14.70
N ASP A 230 -16.07 22.10 15.90
CA ASP A 230 -15.26 20.94 16.33
C ASP A 230 -15.51 19.70 15.45
N ALA A 231 -16.78 19.42 15.11
CA ALA A 231 -17.14 18.31 14.23
C ALA A 231 -16.55 18.47 12.82
N ALA A 232 -16.45 19.72 12.34
CA ALA A 232 -15.92 20.04 11.04
C ALA A 232 -14.37 20.01 11.03
N MET A 233 -13.72 20.51 12.09
CA MET A 233 -12.25 20.54 12.21
C MET A 233 -11.63 19.19 12.56
N ASN A 234 -12.28 18.38 13.40
CA ASN A 234 -11.75 17.09 13.84
C ASN A 234 -12.14 15.92 12.92
N TYR A 235 -12.61 16.22 11.70
CA TYR A 235 -13.08 15.24 10.74
C TYR A 235 -11.98 14.31 10.18
N ASP A 236 -10.74 14.78 10.18
CA ASP A 236 -9.59 14.02 9.66
C ASP A 236 -8.97 13.04 10.67
N CYS A 237 -9.41 13.03 11.93
CA CYS A 237 -8.75 12.27 13.01
C CYS A 237 -9.09 10.77 13.07
N ILE A 238 -9.58 10.17 11.98
CA ILE A 238 -9.57 8.70 11.87
C ILE A 238 -8.12 8.28 11.57
N GLU A 239 -7.39 8.04 12.65
CA GLU A 239 -6.23 7.15 12.70
C GLU A 239 -4.90 7.58 12.05
N ALA A 240 -4.35 8.72 12.47
CA ALA A 240 -2.88 8.81 12.58
C ALA A 240 -2.30 7.78 13.60
N ARG A 241 -3.17 7.06 14.34
CA ARG A 241 -2.81 6.02 15.31
C ARG A 241 -2.85 4.58 14.76
N THR A 242 -3.43 4.34 13.57
CA THR A 242 -3.22 3.09 12.80
C THR A 242 -2.36 3.33 11.56
N ALA A 243 -2.11 4.60 11.21
CA ALA A 243 -1.06 4.97 10.29
C ALA A 243 0.32 4.96 10.98
N ASP A 244 0.88 3.77 11.15
CA ASP A 244 2.32 3.54 11.00
C ASP A 244 2.81 3.84 9.55
N ILE A 245 2.01 4.56 8.75
CA ILE A 245 2.29 4.98 7.39
C ILE A 245 2.31 6.51 7.39
N LYS A 246 3.45 7.08 7.78
CA LYS A 246 3.80 8.45 7.37
C LYS A 246 4.05 8.42 5.86
N ILE A 247 3.13 8.97 5.08
CA ILE A 247 3.41 9.30 3.67
C ILE A 247 4.19 10.61 3.68
N MET A 248 5.52 10.50 3.62
CA MET A 248 6.39 11.56 3.11
C MET A 248 7.07 11.02 1.85
N ASP A 249 7.00 11.78 0.76
CA ASP A 249 7.81 11.61 -0.45
C ASP A 249 7.86 10.18 -1.04
N ASN A 250 6.69 9.60 -1.32
CA ASN A 250 6.58 8.34 -2.08
C ASN A 250 7.34 7.12 -1.49
N LYS A 251 7.68 7.14 -0.19
CA LYS A 251 8.27 5.99 0.50
C LYS A 251 7.33 5.50 1.61
N ILE A 252 7.00 4.21 1.56
CA ILE A 252 6.24 3.53 2.60
C ILE A 252 7.23 3.04 3.64
N PHE A 253 7.27 3.69 4.82
CA PHE A 253 7.99 3.15 5.97
C PHE A 253 7.01 2.28 6.76
N LEU A 254 7.30 0.99 6.90
CA LEU A 254 6.65 0.13 7.89
C LEU A 254 7.53 0.12 9.14
N CYS A 255 6.96 0.45 10.30
CA CYS A 255 7.63 0.23 11.57
C CYS A 255 7.99 -1.26 11.71
N LYS A 256 9.27 -1.52 11.96
CA LYS A 256 9.82 -2.85 12.30
C LYS A 256 9.06 -3.41 13.49
N ASN A 257 8.04 -4.23 13.27
CA ASN A 257 7.65 -5.30 14.19
C ASN A 257 6.74 -6.29 13.47
N PHE A 258 7.35 -7.01 12.53
CA PHE A 258 6.89 -8.33 12.14
C PHE A 258 7.95 -9.32 12.60
N ARG A 259 7.74 -9.92 13.78
CA ARG A 259 8.36 -11.19 14.15
C ARG A 259 7.37 -12.28 13.76
N TRP A 260 7.85 -13.23 12.96
CA TRP A 260 7.20 -14.53 12.78
C TRP A 260 7.23 -15.29 14.11
#